data_AF-A0A562SGR7-F1
#
_entry.id   AF-A0A562SGR7-F1
#
_cell.length_a   1.000
_cell.length_b   1.000
_cell.length_c   1.000
_cell.angle_alpha   90.00
_cell.angle_beta   90.00
_cell.angle_gamma   90.00
#
_symmetry.space_group_name_H-M   'P 1'
#
loop_
_entity.id
_entity.type
_entity.pdbx_description
1 polymer ?
#
loop_
_entity_poly.entity_id
_entity_poly.type
_entity_poly.pdbx_seq_one_letter_code
_entity_poly.pdbx_strand_id
1 'polypeptide(L)'
;MKINLKSIFGNKRTSPDKSSAEKVEIVHDKHVDFYYTNIINSIILYTFDATKLEEMAPILIEPLTELYEELEYAFTPVCFETVFRLGVIDSTFKNELLEFKKEVDNIPAEIWDWEFIDSHETWITIRNKAYLLLEKLGVANRTYNDDFTTIYDNEGNIIRKGKNFGK
;
A
#
# COMPACT_ATOMS: atom_id res chain seq x y z
N MET A 1 -24.12 12.63 75.22
CA MET A 1 -23.04 11.73 74.78
C MET A 1 -23.65 10.80 73.72
N LYS A 2 -23.12 10.84 72.47
CA LYS A 2 -22.97 9.76 71.46
C LYS A 2 -24.22 8.87 71.17
N ILE A 3 -24.71 8.65 69.95
CA ILE A 3 -24.11 8.50 68.60
C ILE A 3 -25.25 8.68 67.58
N ASN A 4 -25.05 9.38 66.46
CA ASN A 4 -25.93 9.26 65.27
C ASN A 4 -25.11 8.65 64.12
N LEU A 5 -25.43 7.40 63.78
CA LEU A 5 -24.89 6.66 62.64
C LEU A 5 -25.69 7.01 61.39
N LYS A 6 -25.21 7.98 60.63
CA LYS A 6 -25.55 8.10 59.20
C LYS A 6 -24.27 8.33 58.43
N SER A 7 -23.66 7.23 58.02
CA SER A 7 -22.51 7.22 57.14
C SER A 7 -22.74 6.16 56.07
N ILE A 8 -22.61 6.62 54.82
CA ILE A 8 -22.23 5.89 53.61
C ILE A 8 -23.25 4.89 53.02
N PHE A 9 -24.35 5.40 52.45
CA PHE A 9 -24.90 4.81 51.22
C PHE A 9 -25.47 5.91 50.33
N GLY A 10 -24.58 6.50 49.54
CA GLY A 10 -24.89 7.41 48.44
C GLY A 10 -24.00 7.07 47.27
N ASN A 11 -24.21 5.87 46.70
CA ASN A 11 -23.50 5.42 45.51
C ASN A 11 -24.03 6.20 44.29
N LYS A 12 -23.56 7.44 44.10
CA LYS A 12 -23.66 8.09 42.80
C LYS A 12 -22.72 7.34 41.87
N ARG A 13 -23.28 6.41 41.09
CA ARG A 13 -22.68 5.99 39.83
C ARG A 13 -22.60 7.23 38.94
N THR A 14 -21.47 7.92 39.00
CA THR A 14 -21.01 8.69 37.85
C THR A 14 -20.81 7.65 36.76
N SER A 15 -21.71 7.66 35.77
CA SER A 15 -21.48 7.04 34.48
C SER A 15 -20.05 7.40 34.07
N PRO A 16 -19.20 6.45 33.67
CA PRO A 16 -18.06 6.85 32.88
C PRO A 16 -18.67 7.54 31.66
N ASP A 17 -18.35 8.83 31.53
CA ASP A 17 -18.45 9.53 30.27
C ASP A 17 -18.05 8.54 29.19
N LYS A 18 -18.86 8.48 28.12
CA LYS A 18 -18.39 7.99 26.83
C LYS A 18 -17.19 8.86 26.50
N SER A 19 -16.02 8.49 27.01
CA SER A 19 -14.76 9.04 26.59
C SER A 19 -14.71 8.64 25.14
N SER A 20 -15.03 9.64 24.30
CA SER A 20 -14.42 9.85 23.02
C SER A 20 -13.29 8.85 22.84
N ALA A 21 -13.58 7.77 22.10
CA ALA A 21 -12.52 7.16 21.32
C ALA A 21 -12.11 8.26 20.34
N GLU A 22 -11.33 9.23 20.85
CA GLU A 22 -10.49 10.08 20.05
C GLU A 22 -9.73 9.09 19.20
N LYS A 23 -10.08 9.06 17.92
CA LYS A 23 -9.23 8.48 16.91
C LYS A 23 -7.87 9.13 17.16
N VAL A 24 -6.95 8.39 17.75
CA VAL A 24 -5.55 8.74 17.72
C VAL A 24 -5.21 8.65 16.24
N GLU A 25 -5.35 9.77 15.55
CA GLU A 25 -4.90 9.92 14.18
C GLU A 25 -3.39 9.69 14.26
N ILE A 26 -2.96 8.53 13.79
CA ILE A 26 -1.53 8.26 13.70
C ILE A 26 -1.04 9.22 12.61
N VAL A 27 0.04 9.96 12.85
CA VAL A 27 0.53 11.02 11.94
C VAL A 27 0.65 10.59 10.47
N HIS A 28 0.79 9.28 10.24
CA HIS A 28 0.88 8.64 8.93
C HIS A 28 -0.48 8.46 8.22
N ASP A 29 -1.60 8.42 8.94
CA ASP A 29 -2.95 8.19 8.40
C ASP A 29 -3.34 9.21 7.31
N LYS A 30 -2.83 10.44 7.42
CA LYS A 30 -3.04 11.51 6.44
C LYS A 30 -2.47 11.20 5.04
N HIS A 31 -1.61 10.20 4.91
CA HIS A 31 -0.99 9.77 3.66
C HIS A 31 -1.61 8.49 3.09
N VAL A 32 -2.80 8.07 3.58
CA VAL A 32 -3.42 6.81 3.16
C VAL A 32 -3.64 6.69 1.66
N ASP A 33 -3.95 7.79 0.95
CA ASP A 33 -4.13 7.78 -0.51
C ASP A 33 -2.83 7.44 -1.23
N PHE A 34 -1.70 7.93 -0.71
CA PHE A 34 -0.38 7.59 -1.22
C PHE A 34 -0.07 6.10 -0.95
N TYR A 35 -0.33 5.61 0.26
CA TYR A 35 -0.10 4.20 0.60
C TYR A 35 -0.95 3.24 -0.23
N TYR A 36 -2.23 3.57 -0.43
CA TYR A 36 -3.11 2.85 -1.34
C TYR A 36 -2.56 2.86 -2.76
N THR A 37 -2.13 4.02 -3.25
CA THR A 37 -1.55 4.16 -4.59
C THR A 37 -0.31 3.28 -4.76
N ASN A 38 0.58 3.20 -3.77
CA ASN A 38 1.78 2.35 -3.86
C ASN A 38 1.42 0.85 -3.91
N ILE A 39 0.42 0.43 -3.15
CA ILE A 39 -0.06 -0.97 -3.20
C ILE A 39 -0.64 -1.27 -4.58
N ILE A 40 -1.48 -0.40 -5.12
CA ILE A 40 -2.08 -0.63 -6.45
C ILE A 40 -1.02 -0.55 -7.56
N ASN A 41 -0.13 0.45 -7.53
CA ASN A 41 0.93 0.61 -8.52
C ASN A 41 1.88 -0.58 -8.52
N SER A 42 2.34 -1.03 -7.35
CA SER A 42 3.26 -2.17 -7.28
C SER A 42 2.64 -3.42 -7.91
N ILE A 43 1.35 -3.71 -7.66
CA ILE A 43 0.65 -4.83 -8.32
C ILE A 43 0.47 -4.59 -9.82
N ILE A 44 0.14 -3.36 -10.25
CA ILE A 44 0.03 -3.00 -11.68
C ILE A 44 1.35 -3.30 -12.41
N LEU A 45 2.50 -2.99 -11.82
CA LEU A 45 3.79 -3.24 -12.47
C LEU A 45 4.00 -4.73 -12.78
N TYR A 46 3.56 -5.64 -11.91
CA TYR A 46 3.61 -7.10 -12.19
C TYR A 46 2.63 -7.55 -13.28
N THR A 47 1.74 -6.69 -13.77
CA THR A 47 0.88 -7.00 -14.91
C THR A 47 1.54 -6.78 -16.26
N PHE A 48 2.64 -6.03 -16.28
CA PHE A 48 3.30 -5.60 -17.50
C PHE A 48 4.13 -6.74 -18.14
N ASP A 49 4.26 -6.67 -19.46
CA ASP A 49 5.24 -7.44 -20.21
C ASP A 49 6.58 -6.67 -20.23
N ALA A 50 7.63 -7.28 -20.77
CA ALA A 50 8.96 -6.67 -20.80
C ALA A 50 8.94 -5.32 -21.55
N THR A 51 8.24 -5.24 -22.68
CA THR A 51 8.12 -4.00 -23.47
C THR A 51 7.47 -2.89 -22.65
N LYS A 52 6.40 -3.20 -21.92
CA LYS A 52 5.69 -2.21 -21.13
C LYS A 52 6.49 -1.76 -19.91
N LEU A 53 7.28 -2.65 -19.30
CA LEU A 53 8.22 -2.27 -18.24
C LEU A 53 9.34 -1.37 -18.77
N GLU A 54 9.89 -1.63 -19.96
CA GLU A 54 10.89 -0.75 -20.59
C GLU A 54 10.31 0.66 -20.86
N GLU A 55 9.05 0.75 -21.32
CA GLU A 55 8.36 2.04 -21.50
C GLU A 55 8.24 2.86 -20.21
N MET A 56 8.35 2.20 -19.04
CA MET A 56 8.30 2.85 -17.74
C MET A 56 9.65 3.43 -17.30
N ALA A 57 10.77 3.20 -18.01
CA ALA A 57 12.09 3.74 -17.64
C ALA A 57 12.14 5.26 -17.39
N PRO A 58 11.38 6.12 -18.10
CA PRO A 58 11.33 7.55 -17.77
C PRO A 58 10.75 7.85 -16.39
N ILE A 59 10.03 6.89 -15.80
CA ILE A 59 9.38 6.98 -14.49
C ILE A 59 10.16 6.20 -13.44
N LEU A 60 10.52 4.96 -13.79
CA LEU A 60 11.03 3.93 -12.91
C LEU A 60 12.53 3.69 -13.07
N ILE A 61 13.29 4.67 -13.55
CA ILE A 61 14.76 4.71 -13.75
C ILE A 61 15.36 3.36 -14.20
N GLU A 62 15.47 2.39 -13.31
CA GLU A 62 15.75 0.96 -13.56
C GLU A 62 14.50 0.07 -13.32
N PRO A 63 13.64 -0.17 -14.34
CA PRO A 63 12.31 -0.76 -14.12
C PRO A 63 12.26 -2.12 -13.43
N LEU A 64 13.23 -3.02 -13.67
CA LEU A 64 13.26 -4.33 -13.00
C LEU A 64 13.62 -4.21 -11.52
N THR A 65 14.52 -3.30 -11.18
CA THR A 65 14.87 -3.02 -9.78
C THR A 65 13.70 -2.35 -9.08
N GLU A 66 13.11 -1.33 -9.72
CA GLU A 66 11.97 -0.61 -9.14
C GLU A 66 10.71 -1.49 -9.02
N LEU A 67 10.51 -2.46 -9.90
CA LEU A 67 9.45 -3.47 -9.76
C LEU A 67 9.51 -4.22 -8.42
N TYR A 68 10.72 -4.54 -7.96
CA TYR A 68 10.95 -5.15 -6.65
C TYR A 68 10.80 -4.14 -5.51
N GLU A 69 11.47 -2.98 -5.63
CA GLU A 69 11.51 -1.96 -4.56
C GLU A 69 10.13 -1.35 -4.27
N GLU A 70 9.32 -1.08 -5.30
CA GLU A 70 7.96 -0.56 -5.16
C GLU A 70 7.06 -1.55 -4.40
N LEU A 71 7.23 -2.85 -4.64
CA LEU A 71 6.51 -3.88 -3.91
C LEU A 71 6.97 -3.93 -2.44
N GLU A 72 8.28 -3.95 -2.19
CA GLU A 72 8.79 -3.94 -0.81
C GLU A 72 8.31 -2.72 -0.02
N TYR A 73 8.34 -1.54 -0.64
CA TYR A 73 7.88 -0.31 -0.02
C TYR A 73 6.38 -0.34 0.30
N ALA A 74 5.56 -0.77 -0.65
CA ALA A 74 4.10 -0.87 -0.50
C ALA A 74 3.69 -1.82 0.64
N PHE A 75 4.50 -2.86 0.90
CA PHE A 75 4.24 -3.87 1.92
C PHE A 75 4.94 -3.62 3.26
N THR A 76 5.59 -2.46 3.44
CA THR A 76 6.05 -2.05 4.77
C THR A 76 4.87 -1.95 5.75
N PRO A 77 5.07 -2.25 7.06
CA PRO A 77 3.98 -2.24 8.02
C PRO A 77 3.20 -0.92 8.08
N VAL A 78 3.87 0.22 7.86
CA VAL A 78 3.22 1.53 7.86
C VAL A 78 2.30 1.69 6.66
N CYS A 79 2.76 1.42 5.44
CA CYS A 79 1.92 1.51 4.24
C CYS A 79 0.77 0.50 4.30
N PHE A 80 1.12 -0.77 4.53
CA PHE A 80 0.19 -1.89 4.40
C PHE A 80 -0.89 -1.89 5.49
N GLU A 81 -0.53 -1.74 6.77
CA GLU A 81 -1.54 -1.79 7.84
C GLU A 81 -2.45 -0.56 7.84
N THR A 82 -1.96 0.58 7.35
CA THR A 82 -2.75 1.83 7.34
C THR A 82 -3.94 1.73 6.40
N VAL A 83 -3.78 1.15 5.20
CA VAL A 83 -4.88 1.04 4.23
C VAL A 83 -6.02 0.14 4.73
N PHE A 84 -5.72 -0.91 5.50
CA PHE A 84 -6.76 -1.76 6.11
C PHE A 84 -7.35 -1.13 7.36
N ARG A 85 -6.52 -0.53 8.22
CA ARG A 85 -6.99 0.14 9.44
C ARG A 85 -8.00 1.24 9.13
N LEU A 86 -7.77 1.97 8.04
CA LEU A 86 -8.65 3.05 7.56
C LEU A 86 -9.74 2.57 6.60
N GLY A 87 -9.75 1.29 6.22
CA GLY A 87 -10.79 0.67 5.41
C GLY A 87 -10.79 1.10 3.93
N VAL A 88 -9.65 1.59 3.41
CA VAL A 88 -9.49 1.91 1.98
C VAL A 88 -9.37 0.62 1.16
N ILE A 89 -8.80 -0.43 1.75
CA ILE A 89 -8.88 -1.80 1.24
C ILE A 89 -9.63 -2.65 2.26
N ASP A 90 -10.55 -3.49 1.78
CA ASP A 90 -11.27 -4.42 2.65
C ASP A 90 -10.31 -5.43 3.30
N SER A 91 -10.43 -5.61 4.61
CA SER A 91 -9.56 -6.51 5.39
C SER A 91 -9.57 -7.97 4.93
N THR A 92 -10.60 -8.40 4.21
CA THR A 92 -10.68 -9.74 3.61
C THR A 92 -9.59 -9.97 2.55
N PHE A 93 -9.06 -8.92 1.92
CA PHE A 93 -7.97 -9.03 0.94
C PHE A 93 -6.57 -9.14 1.55
N LYS A 94 -6.43 -8.91 2.86
CA LYS A 94 -5.11 -8.80 3.50
C LYS A 94 -4.25 -10.04 3.29
N ASN A 95 -4.81 -11.23 3.51
CA ASN A 95 -4.07 -12.48 3.34
C ASN A 95 -3.73 -12.76 1.88
N GLU A 96 -4.62 -12.40 0.95
CA GLU A 96 -4.38 -12.61 -0.47
C GLU A 96 -3.25 -11.70 -0.99
N LEU A 97 -3.21 -10.44 -0.54
CA LEU A 97 -2.13 -9.51 -0.83
C LEU A 97 -0.78 -9.98 -0.25
N LEU A 98 -0.78 -10.48 1.00
CA LEU A 98 0.44 -11.02 1.62
C LEU A 98 0.94 -12.27 0.92
N GLU A 99 0.04 -13.16 0.47
CA GLU A 99 0.45 -14.34 -0.30
C GLU A 99 1.00 -13.94 -1.67
N PHE A 100 0.40 -12.96 -2.35
CA PHE A 100 0.97 -12.42 -3.59
C PHE A 100 2.39 -11.90 -3.39
N LYS A 101 2.63 -11.07 -2.36
CA LYS A 101 3.98 -10.59 -2.04
C LYS A 101 4.95 -11.75 -1.79
N LYS A 102 4.53 -12.71 -0.97
CA LYS A 102 5.35 -13.89 -0.65
C LYS A 102 5.69 -14.71 -1.90
N GLU A 103 4.78 -14.83 -2.85
CA GLU A 103 5.08 -15.52 -4.11
C GLU A 103 6.10 -14.77 -4.96
N VAL A 104 6.01 -13.43 -5.00
CA VAL A 104 7.03 -12.59 -5.65
C VAL A 104 8.40 -12.74 -4.96
N ASP A 105 8.43 -12.68 -3.63
CA ASP A 105 9.66 -12.84 -2.84
C ASP A 105 10.34 -14.20 -3.08
N ASN A 106 9.57 -15.20 -3.54
CA ASN A 106 10.05 -16.54 -3.83
C ASN A 106 10.44 -16.75 -5.32
N ILE A 107 10.35 -15.71 -6.16
CA ILE A 107 10.87 -15.77 -7.53
C ILE A 107 12.39 -15.98 -7.44
N PRO A 108 12.94 -17.06 -8.06
CA PRO A 108 14.38 -17.31 -8.06
C PRO A 108 15.17 -16.13 -8.65
N ALA A 109 16.29 -15.78 -8.01
CA ALA A 109 17.14 -14.67 -8.43
C ALA A 109 17.63 -14.81 -9.88
N GLU A 110 17.81 -16.05 -10.35
CA GLU A 110 18.31 -16.37 -11.68
C GLU A 110 17.33 -15.99 -12.80
N ILE A 111 16.04 -15.82 -12.47
CA ILE A 111 15.02 -15.44 -13.45
C ILE A 111 14.56 -13.99 -13.30
N TRP A 112 15.24 -13.19 -12.47
CA TRP A 112 15.08 -11.74 -12.40
C TRP A 112 15.89 -11.04 -13.51
N ASP A 113 15.62 -11.42 -14.76
CA ASP A 113 16.23 -10.84 -15.95
C ASP A 113 15.16 -10.69 -17.06
N TRP A 114 15.38 -9.72 -17.94
CA TRP A 114 14.50 -9.35 -19.04
C TRP A 114 14.10 -10.54 -19.93
N GLU A 115 15.02 -11.47 -20.18
CA GLU A 115 14.75 -12.63 -21.03
C GLU A 115 13.67 -13.58 -20.48
N PHE A 116 13.42 -13.54 -19.17
CA PHE A 116 12.48 -14.42 -18.48
C PHE A 116 11.10 -13.80 -18.24
N ILE A 117 10.98 -12.47 -18.26
CA ILE A 117 9.74 -11.75 -17.91
C ILE A 117 8.53 -12.26 -18.71
N ASP A 118 8.70 -12.49 -20.02
CA ASP A 118 7.58 -12.89 -20.88
C ASP A 118 7.49 -14.39 -21.14
N SER A 119 8.57 -15.13 -20.82
CA SER A 119 8.74 -16.52 -21.25
C SER A 119 8.70 -17.53 -20.11
N HIS A 120 9.11 -17.14 -18.89
CA HIS A 120 9.22 -18.04 -17.76
C HIS A 120 7.85 -18.25 -17.08
N GLU A 121 7.53 -19.50 -16.75
CA GLU A 121 6.22 -19.87 -16.19
C GLU A 121 5.90 -19.16 -14.87
N THR A 122 6.91 -18.93 -14.02
CA THR A 122 6.78 -18.17 -12.78
C THR A 122 6.29 -16.74 -13.05
N TRP A 123 6.93 -16.02 -13.98
CA TRP A 123 6.53 -14.66 -14.32
C TRP A 123 5.14 -14.59 -14.93
N ILE A 124 4.80 -15.53 -15.82
CA ILE A 124 3.45 -15.64 -16.39
C ILE A 124 2.41 -15.89 -15.28
N THR A 125 2.73 -16.74 -14.31
CA THR A 125 1.85 -17.05 -13.16
C THR A 125 1.64 -15.82 -12.28
N ILE A 126 2.73 -15.12 -11.92
CA ILE A 126 2.68 -13.90 -11.11
C ILE A 126 1.87 -12.81 -11.82
N ARG A 127 2.09 -12.62 -13.12
CA ARG A 127 1.34 -11.67 -13.94
C ARG A 127 -0.16 -11.95 -13.92
N ASN A 128 -0.55 -13.21 -14.11
CA ASN A 128 -1.96 -13.61 -14.06
C ASN A 128 -2.57 -13.40 -12.67
N LYS A 129 -1.82 -13.66 -11.59
CA LYS A 129 -2.28 -13.41 -10.24
C LYS A 129 -2.43 -11.92 -9.94
N ALA A 130 -1.49 -11.09 -10.37
CA ALA A 130 -1.59 -9.63 -10.27
C ALA A 130 -2.86 -9.13 -10.99
N TYR A 131 -3.15 -9.64 -12.19
CA TYR A 131 -4.36 -9.30 -12.93
C TYR A 131 -5.65 -9.64 -12.17
N LEU A 132 -5.75 -10.86 -11.65
CA LEU A 132 -6.92 -11.31 -10.88
C LEU A 132 -7.08 -10.54 -9.58
N LEU A 133 -5.97 -10.22 -8.90
CA LEU A 133 -5.97 -9.46 -7.67
C LEU A 133 -6.50 -8.04 -7.89
N LEU A 134 -6.05 -7.36 -8.95
CA LEU A 134 -6.56 -6.04 -9.32
C LEU A 134 -8.05 -6.06 -9.69
N GLU A 135 -8.52 -7.09 -10.38
CA GLU A 135 -9.96 -7.28 -10.65
C GLU A 135 -10.77 -7.40 -9.36
N LYS A 136 -10.31 -8.24 -8.43
CA LYS A 136 -10.97 -8.42 -7.12
C LYS A 136 -10.99 -7.14 -6.29
N LEU A 137 -9.93 -6.34 -6.37
CA LEU A 137 -9.82 -5.02 -5.73
C LEU A 137 -10.66 -3.94 -6.44
N GLY A 138 -11.33 -4.26 -7.56
CA GLY A 138 -12.16 -3.31 -8.30
C GLY A 138 -11.36 -2.28 -9.10
N VAL A 139 -10.07 -2.53 -9.36
CA VAL A 139 -9.20 -1.63 -10.12
C VAL A 139 -9.41 -1.83 -11.61
N ALA A 140 -10.28 -1.00 -12.20
CA ALA A 140 -10.65 -1.09 -13.62
C ALA A 140 -9.55 -0.58 -14.57
N ASN A 141 -8.74 0.39 -14.14
CA ASN A 141 -7.66 0.96 -14.96
C ASN A 141 -6.30 0.51 -14.42
N ARG A 142 -5.49 -0.11 -15.29
CA ARG A 142 -4.16 -0.63 -14.98
C ARG A 142 -3.04 0.32 -15.43
N THR A 143 -3.35 1.61 -15.48
CA THR A 143 -2.36 2.66 -15.73
C THR A 143 -1.65 2.98 -14.42
N TYR A 144 -0.32 2.94 -14.43
CA TYR A 144 0.49 3.37 -13.29
C TYR A 144 0.15 4.82 -12.92
N ASN A 145 -0.12 5.08 -11.64
CA ASN A 145 -0.47 6.40 -11.15
C ASN A 145 0.77 7.15 -10.67
N ASP A 146 1.22 8.13 -11.44
CA ASP A 146 2.37 8.98 -11.13
C ASP A 146 1.99 10.31 -10.42
N ASP A 147 0.76 10.44 -9.93
CA ASP A 147 0.27 11.69 -9.32
C ASP A 147 1.03 12.09 -8.04
N PHE A 148 1.78 11.18 -7.42
CA PHE A 148 2.63 11.46 -6.26
C PHE A 148 4.12 11.56 -6.61
N THR A 149 4.49 11.40 -7.89
CA THR A 149 5.89 11.37 -8.33
C THR A 149 6.29 12.70 -8.97
N THR A 150 7.40 13.28 -8.52
CA THR A 150 8.03 14.43 -9.20
C THR A 150 9.38 14.00 -9.74
N ILE A 151 9.62 14.23 -11.02
CA ILE A 151 10.86 13.86 -11.70
C ILE A 151 11.62 15.13 -12.04
N TYR A 152 12.91 15.09 -11.74
CA TYR A 152 13.87 16.15 -12.02
C TYR A 152 14.87 15.69 -13.09
N ASP A 153 15.32 16.60 -13.94
CA ASP A 153 16.49 16.35 -14.79
C ASP A 153 17.81 16.44 -13.98
N ASN A 154 18.92 16.17 -14.66
CA ASN A 154 20.27 16.24 -14.07
C ASN A 154 20.68 17.66 -13.62
N GLU A 155 19.94 18.69 -14.04
CA GLU A 155 20.16 20.09 -13.66
C GLU A 155 19.25 20.51 -12.50
N GLY A 156 18.37 19.61 -12.02
CA GLY A 156 17.41 19.87 -10.95
C GLY A 156 16.13 20.55 -11.41
N ASN A 157 15.87 20.66 -12.72
CA ASN A 157 14.62 21.20 -13.24
C ASN A 157 13.53 20.11 -13.22
N ILE A 158 12.30 20.49 -12.88
CA ILE A 158 11.16 19.57 -12.90
C ILE A 158 10.81 19.23 -14.36
N ILE A 159 10.93 17.96 -14.74
CA ILE A 159 10.49 17.45 -16.04
C ILE A 159 9.08 16.85 -15.98
N ARG A 160 8.66 16.37 -14.81
CA ARG A 160 7.28 15.95 -14.55
C ARG A 160 6.90 16.21 -13.10
N LYS A 161 5.68 16.70 -12.87
CA LYS A 161 5.15 16.95 -11.52
C LYS A 161 3.84 16.19 -11.31
N GLY A 162 3.82 15.30 -10.34
CA GLY A 162 2.62 14.62 -9.89
C GLY A 162 1.58 15.62 -9.34
N LYS A 163 0.29 15.38 -9.63
CA LYS A 163 -0.81 16.29 -9.28
C LYS A 163 -1.04 16.45 -7.77
N ASN A 164 -0.56 15.51 -6.96
CA ASN A 164 -0.78 15.43 -5.53
C ASN A 164 0.52 15.55 -4.70
N PHE A 165 1.64 15.91 -5.33
CA PHE A 165 2.88 16.14 -4.61
C PHE A 165 2.78 17.34 -3.64
N GLY A 166 2.94 17.09 -2.33
CA GLY A 166 2.96 18.13 -1.29
C GLY A 166 1.60 18.55 -0.72
N LYS A 167 0.53 17.78 -0.98
CA LYS A 167 -0.74 17.87 -0.24
C LYS A 167 -0.70 16.96 0.98
#